data_AF-A0A5C7R7V7-F1
#
_entry.id   AF-A0A5C7R7V7-F1
#
_cell.length_a   1.000
_cell.length_b   1.000
_cell.length_c   1.000
_cell.angle_alpha   90.00
_cell.angle_beta   90.00
_cell.angle_gamma   90.00
#
_symmetry.space_group_name_H-M   'P 1'
#
loop_
_entity.id
_entity.type
_entity.pdbx_description
1 polymer ?
#
loop_
_entity_poly.entity_id
_entity_poly.type
_entity_poly.pdbx_seq_one_letter_code
_entity_poly.pdbx_strand_id
1 'polypeptide(L)'
;MPEDNVQQDPRIRFARDLILRKKDLTLQQLFKFIPKKVIAESIGLNVNGFINVRSKEPENFKLREFIKFAKVFDLDLHIVVDLFVRSIKLESKNNDLIL
;
A
#
# COMPACT_ATOMS: atom_id res chain seq x y z
N MET A 1 -18.78 20.43 11.89
CA MET A 1 -18.08 19.76 10.77
C MET A 1 -18.51 18.31 10.83
N PRO A 2 -19.15 17.72 9.80
CA PRO A 2 -19.37 16.29 9.83
C PRO A 2 -18.01 15.64 9.55
N GLU A 3 -17.42 15.03 10.57
CA GLU A 3 -16.40 14.01 10.34
C GLU A 3 -17.14 12.85 9.69
N ASP A 4 -17.07 12.80 8.37
CA ASP A 4 -17.73 11.78 7.57
C ASP A 4 -17.29 10.41 8.08
N ASN A 5 -18.23 9.70 8.68
CA ASN A 5 -18.24 8.25 8.84
C ASN A 5 -18.17 7.62 7.43
N VAL A 6 -17.00 7.70 6.79
CA VAL A 6 -16.67 6.86 5.65
C VAL A 6 -16.63 5.46 6.24
N GLN A 7 -17.71 4.71 6.04
CA GLN A 7 -17.75 3.29 6.34
C GLN A 7 -16.62 2.67 5.52
N GLN A 8 -15.44 2.53 6.15
CA GLN A 8 -14.25 2.12 5.45
C GLN A 8 -14.53 0.76 4.86
N ASP A 9 -14.32 0.66 3.55
CA ASP A 9 -14.46 -0.57 2.78
C ASP A 9 -13.88 -1.73 3.61
N PRO A 10 -14.62 -2.82 3.85
CA PRO A 10 -14.18 -3.91 4.73
C PRO A 10 -12.82 -4.49 4.30
N ARG A 11 -12.47 -4.35 3.02
CA ARG A 11 -11.15 -4.74 2.48
C ARG A 11 -10.03 -3.85 3.01
N ILE A 12 -10.28 -2.56 3.25
CA ILE A 12 -9.31 -1.62 3.84
C ILE A 12 -9.07 -1.97 5.31
N ARG A 13 -10.14 -2.29 6.06
CA ARG A 13 -10.01 -2.78 7.45
C ARG A 13 -9.22 -4.09 7.51
N PHE A 14 -9.54 -5.04 6.63
CA PHE A 14 -8.79 -6.29 6.52
C PHE A 14 -7.31 -6.05 6.17
N ALA A 15 -7.03 -5.10 5.28
CA ALA A 15 -5.66 -4.70 4.92
C ALA A 15 -4.87 -4.24 6.13
N ARG A 16 -5.47 -3.35 6.93
CA ARG A 16 -4.87 -2.77 8.12
C ARG A 16 -4.49 -3.88 9.08
N ASP A 17 -5.44 -4.78 9.38
CA ASP A 17 -5.20 -5.92 10.26
C ASP A 17 -4.07 -6.81 9.74
N LEU A 18 -4.02 -7.04 8.43
CA LEU A 18 -2.97 -7.83 7.80
C LEU A 18 -1.60 -7.16 7.94
N ILE A 19 -1.51 -5.86 7.69
CA ILE A 19 -0.27 -5.06 7.80
C ILE A 19 0.24 -5.07 9.25
N LEU A 20 -0.65 -4.91 10.23
CA LEU A 20 -0.30 -4.88 11.65
C LEU A 20 0.16 -6.25 12.18
N ARG A 21 -0.42 -7.34 11.67
CA ARG A 21 -0.10 -8.70 12.14
C ARG A 21 1.16 -9.29 11.49
N LYS A 22 1.40 -8.99 10.20
CA LYS A 22 2.50 -9.59 9.43
C LYS A 22 3.65 -8.62 9.26
N LYS A 23 4.67 -8.78 10.10
CA LYS A 23 5.88 -7.92 10.12
C LYS A 23 6.69 -7.96 8.81
N ASP A 24 6.58 -9.03 8.04
CA ASP A 24 7.29 -9.26 6.79
C ASP A 24 6.42 -9.00 5.54
N LEU A 25 5.18 -8.52 5.72
CA LEU A 25 4.28 -8.25 4.61
C LEU A 25 4.89 -7.24 3.64
N THR A 26 4.78 -7.53 2.34
CA THR A 26 5.08 -6.62 1.23
C THR A 26 3.82 -6.15 0.50
N LEU A 27 3.95 -5.10 -0.30
CA LEU A 27 2.86 -4.59 -1.14
C LEU A 27 2.40 -5.62 -2.17
N GLN A 28 3.32 -6.36 -2.77
CA GLN A 28 2.99 -7.42 -3.73
C GLN A 28 2.14 -8.51 -3.08
N GLN A 29 2.41 -8.84 -1.81
CA GLN A 29 1.58 -9.77 -1.04
C GLN A 29 0.25 -9.13 -0.66
N LEU A 30 0.24 -7.88 -0.21
CA LEU A 30 -0.99 -7.14 0.11
C LEU A 30 -1.96 -7.11 -1.09
N PHE A 31 -1.43 -6.86 -2.30
CA PHE A 31 -2.19 -6.81 -3.54
C PHE A 31 -2.81 -8.16 -3.96
N LYS A 32 -2.38 -9.28 -3.36
CA LYS A 32 -3.04 -10.58 -3.56
C LYS A 32 -4.36 -10.69 -2.79
N PHE A 33 -4.49 -9.94 -1.69
CA PHE A 33 -5.70 -9.97 -0.87
C PHE A 33 -6.66 -8.83 -1.18
N ILE A 34 -6.14 -7.72 -1.72
CA ILE A 34 -6.93 -6.52 -1.98
C ILE A 34 -6.68 -6.07 -3.41
N PRO A 35 -7.75 -5.90 -4.21
CA PRO A 35 -7.59 -5.44 -5.57
C PRO A 35 -6.87 -4.08 -5.63
N LYS A 36 -5.85 -3.98 -6.48
CA LYS A 36 -5.09 -2.75 -6.72
C LYS A 36 -6.00 -1.55 -7.02
N LYS A 37 -7.11 -1.77 -7.74
CA LYS A 37 -8.13 -0.76 -8.03
C LYS A 37 -8.73 -0.15 -6.75
N VAL A 38 -9.12 -0.99 -5.79
CA VAL A 38 -9.71 -0.55 -4.51
C VAL A 38 -8.73 0.33 -3.75
N ILE A 39 -7.46 -0.08 -3.70
CA ILE A 39 -6.41 0.71 -3.05
C ILE A 39 -6.26 2.06 -3.75
N ALA A 40 -6.07 2.05 -5.07
CA ALA A 40 -5.87 3.26 -5.87
C ALA A 40 -7.01 4.26 -5.70
N GLU A 41 -8.26 3.79 -5.76
CA GLU A 41 -9.47 4.60 -5.54
C GLU A 41 -9.50 5.17 -4.12
N SER A 42 -9.22 4.33 -3.11
CA SER A 42 -9.26 4.74 -1.70
C SER A 42 -8.21 5.82 -1.38
N ILE A 43 -7.03 5.76 -1.98
CA ILE A 43 -5.98 6.79 -1.82
C ILE A 43 -6.07 7.92 -2.87
N GLY A 44 -7.11 7.93 -3.70
CA GLY A 44 -7.37 8.98 -4.68
C GLY A 44 -6.25 9.13 -5.72
N LEU A 45 -5.78 8.01 -6.27
CA LEU A 45 -4.81 7.96 -7.37
C LEU A 45 -5.48 7.45 -8.64
N ASN A 46 -4.94 7.86 -9.80
CA ASN A 46 -5.37 7.32 -11.08
C ASN A 46 -5.13 5.80 -11.11
N VAL A 47 -6.20 5.03 -11.33
CA VAL A 47 -6.18 3.56 -11.29
C VAL A 47 -5.17 2.98 -12.28
N ASN A 48 -5.14 3.49 -13.51
CA ASN A 48 -4.23 2.99 -14.55
C ASN A 48 -2.77 3.29 -14.20
N GLY A 49 -2.47 4.51 -13.77
CA GLY A 49 -1.12 4.88 -13.33
C GLY A 49 -0.67 4.09 -12.10
N PHE A 50 -1.60 3.80 -11.18
CA PHE A 50 -1.31 2.95 -10.03
C PHE A 50 -0.97 1.51 -10.43
N ILE A 51 -1.84 0.88 -11.23
CA ILE A 51 -1.70 -0.53 -11.62
C ILE A 51 -0.45 -0.73 -12.49
N ASN A 52 -0.21 0.17 -13.44
CA ASN A 52 0.84 -0.03 -14.44
C ASN A 52 2.24 0.34 -13.96
N VAL A 53 2.36 1.32 -13.07
CA VAL A 53 3.64 1.86 -12.61
C VAL A 53 3.81 1.63 -11.12
N ARG A 54 3.07 2.38 -10.28
CA ARG A 54 3.31 2.43 -8.83
C ARG A 54 3.24 1.07 -8.13
N SER A 55 2.30 0.22 -8.52
CA SER A 55 2.12 -1.10 -7.87
C SER A 55 3.20 -2.13 -8.25
N LYS A 56 4.05 -1.80 -9.21
CA LYS A 56 5.21 -2.60 -9.66
C LYS A 56 6.54 -1.97 -9.27
N GLU A 57 6.55 -0.65 -9.06
CA GLU A 57 7.72 0.15 -8.69
C GLU A 57 7.33 0.99 -7.45
N PRO A 58 7.32 0.39 -6.24
CA PRO A 58 6.87 1.06 -5.02
C PRO A 58 7.67 2.31 -4.65
N GLU A 59 8.91 2.42 -5.12
CA GLU A 59 9.79 3.58 -4.97
C GLU A 59 9.25 4.85 -5.67
N ASN A 60 8.35 4.70 -6.64
CA ASN A 60 7.74 5.83 -7.34
C ASN A 60 6.60 6.50 -6.55
N PHE A 61 6.27 5.99 -5.36
CA PHE A 61 5.31 6.67 -4.49
C PHE A 61 5.91 7.94 -3.88
N LYS A 62 5.15 9.02 -3.94
CA LYS A 62 5.52 10.30 -3.33
C LYS A 62 5.16 10.30 -1.84
N LEU A 63 5.85 11.10 -1.03
CA LEU A 63 5.54 11.24 0.41
C LEU A 63 4.06 11.58 0.69
N ARG A 64 3.45 12.45 -0.12
CA ARG A 64 2.01 12.77 -0.02
C ARG A 64 1.13 11.52 -0.12
N GLU A 65 1.56 10.53 -0.91
CA GLU A 65 0.82 9.29 -1.15
C GLU A 65 0.99 8.33 0.02
N PHE A 66 2.15 8.30 0.68
CA PHE A 66 2.31 7.61 1.96
C PHE A 66 1.40 8.20 3.04
N ILE A 67 1.30 9.52 3.12
CA ILE A 67 0.39 10.19 4.07
C ILE A 67 -1.06 9.81 3.79
N LYS A 68 -1.48 9.78 2.51
CA LYS A 68 -2.83 9.32 2.15
C LYS A 68 -3.06 7.86 2.51
N PHE A 69 -2.08 6.99 2.26
CA PHE A 69 -2.14 5.58 2.62
C PHE A 69 -2.30 5.44 4.15
N ALA A 70 -1.47 6.12 4.94
CA ALA A 70 -1.56 6.12 6.40
C ALA A 70 -2.97 6.50 6.88
N LYS A 71 -3.54 7.59 6.34
CA LYS A 71 -4.90 8.04 6.69
C LYS A 71 -5.98 7.04 6.28
N VAL A 72 -5.94 6.55 5.04
CA VAL A 72 -6.96 5.65 4.50
C VAL A 72 -6.96 4.33 5.24
N PHE A 73 -5.79 3.79 5.58
CA PHE A 73 -5.66 2.50 6.24
C PHE A 73 -5.65 2.60 7.77
N ASP A 74 -5.79 3.81 8.34
CA ASP A 74 -5.70 4.06 9.78
C ASP A 74 -4.44 3.44 10.41
N LEU A 75 -3.29 3.79 9.82
CA LEU A 75 -1.95 3.34 10.18
C LEU A 75 -1.03 4.52 10.45
N ASP A 76 -0.10 4.35 11.37
CA ASP A 76 0.99 5.30 11.54
C ASP A 76 1.87 5.34 10.28
N LEU A 77 2.37 6.54 9.95
CA LEU A 77 3.19 6.75 8.76
C LEU A 77 4.44 5.86 8.74
N HIS A 78 5.06 5.60 9.90
CA HIS A 78 6.25 4.75 9.99
C HIS A 78 5.96 3.31 9.54
N ILE A 79 4.77 2.76 9.87
CA ILE A 79 4.35 1.41 9.45
C ILE A 79 4.22 1.34 7.93
N VAL A 80 3.65 2.40 7.33
CA VAL A 80 3.54 2.52 5.87
C VAL A 80 4.93 2.57 5.26
N VAL A 81 5.81 3.44 5.75
CA VAL A 81 7.19 3.55 5.24
C VAL A 81 7.91 2.18 5.32
N ASP A 82 7.79 1.47 6.43
CA ASP A 82 8.41 0.15 6.60
C ASP A 82 7.87 -0.88 5.59
N LEU A 83 6.55 -0.90 5.34
CA LEU A 83 5.93 -1.74 4.32
C LEU A 83 6.52 -1.47 2.92
N PHE A 84 6.67 -0.20 2.55
CA PHE A 84 7.24 0.19 1.25
C PHE A 84 8.73 -0.16 1.16
N VAL A 85 9.52 0.14 2.19
CA VAL A 85 10.95 -0.20 2.24
C VAL A 85 11.18 -1.71 2.11
N ARG A 86 10.37 -2.54 2.79
CA ARG A 86 10.44 -4.00 2.64
C ARG A 86 10.13 -4.45 1.21
N SER A 87 9.11 -3.85 0.58
CA SER A 87 8.69 -4.20 -0.77
C SER A 87 9.78 -3.91 -1.80
N ILE A 88 10.43 -2.74 -1.70
CA ILE A 88 11.54 -2.34 -2.58
C ILE A 88 12.75 -3.26 -2.39
N LYS A 89 13.13 -3.56 -1.14
CA LYS A 89 14.28 -4.44 -0.85
C LYS A 89 14.11 -5.85 -1.40
N LEU A 90 12.89 -6.40 -1.36
CA LEU A 90 12.63 -7.75 -1.87
C LEU A 90 12.74 -7.81 -3.39
N GLU A 91 12.27 -6.78 -4.10
CA GLU A 91 12.41 -6.70 -5.56
C GLU A 91 13.88 -6.60 -5.99
N SER A 92 14.69 -5.80 -5.28
CA SER A 92 16.14 -5.73 -5.52
C SER A 92 16.81 -7.12 -5.41
N LYS A 93 16.53 -7.86 -4.33
CA LYS A 93 17.12 -9.19 -4.13
C LYS A 93 16.75 -10.20 -5.21
N ASN A 94 15.52 -10.14 -5.73
CA ASN A 94 15.08 -11.05 -6.78
C ASN A 94 15.74 -10.72 -8.12
N ASN A 95 16.06 -9.46 -8.38
CA ASN A 95 16.77 -9.05 -9.59
C ASN A 95 18.25 -9.44 -9.55
N ASP A 96 18.87 -9.39 -8.37
CA ASP A 96 20.27 -9.79 -8.17
C ASP A 96 20.50 -11.31 -8.32
N LEU A 97 19.45 -12.12 -8.21
CA LEU A 97 19.50 -13.60 -8.36
C LEU A 97 19.38 -14.07 -9.83
N ILE A 98 19.13 -13.16 -10.77
CA ILE A 98 18.93 -13.47 -12.21
C ILE A 98 20.13 -13.03 -13.06
N LEU A 99 21.19 -12.51 -12.43
CA LEU A 99 22.48 -12.16 -13.06
C LEU A 99 23.57 -13.13 -12.59
#